data_AF-A0A660RE60-F1
#
_entry.id   AF-A0A660RE60-F1
#
_cell.length_a   1.000
_cell.length_b   1.000
_cell.length_c   1.000
_cell.angle_alpha   90.00
_cell.angle_beta   90.00
_cell.angle_gamma   90.00
#
_symmetry.space_group_name_H-M   'P 1'
#
loop_
_entity.id
_entity.type
_entity.pdbx_description
1 polymer ?
#
loop_
_entity_poly.entity_id
_entity_poly.type
_entity_poly.pdbx_seq_one_letter_code
_entity_poly.pdbx_strand_id
1 'polypeptide(L)'
;MREEGLSDEEARYVVENAGGVPWFMERILDKLNMMNVKEAVNTLYLIVRNSIEEKLRTLMIKEGKEKKKVAMEVLKEVLDRGRVEEEEEKIKMVRKLVELEILYYDPINGRITPHTKLHGKAIRKLLESSDGV
;
A
#
# COMPACT_ATOMS: atom_id res chain seq x y z
N MET A 1 -4.63 30.84 -13.43
CA MET A 1 -3.60 29.79 -13.44
C MET A 1 -3.11 29.63 -12.01
N ARG A 2 -3.00 28.39 -11.52
CA ARG A 2 -2.40 28.13 -10.21
C ARG A 2 -0.91 28.46 -10.30
N GLU A 3 -0.32 29.03 -9.25
CA GLU A 3 1.15 29.11 -9.15
C GLU A 3 1.72 27.69 -9.31
N GLU A 4 2.84 27.56 -10.00
CA GLU A 4 3.47 26.26 -10.22
C GLU A 4 3.84 25.61 -8.87
N GLY A 5 3.21 24.48 -8.55
CA GLY A 5 3.54 23.68 -7.38
C GLY A 5 2.46 23.62 -6.30
N LEU A 6 2.90 23.22 -5.11
CA LEU A 6 2.08 23.05 -3.91
C LEU A 6 2.40 24.17 -2.91
N SER A 7 1.39 24.65 -2.19
CA SER A 7 1.66 25.43 -0.97
C SER A 7 2.31 24.55 0.10
N ASP A 8 2.95 25.17 1.11
CA ASP A 8 3.52 24.44 2.25
C ASP A 8 2.50 23.53 2.96
N GLU A 9 1.26 24.00 3.09
CA GLU A 9 0.17 23.23 3.71
C GLU A 9 -0.19 22.01 2.84
N GLU A 10 -0.27 22.20 1.52
CA GLU A 10 -0.56 21.13 0.58
C GLU A 10 0.57 20.11 0.49
N ALA A 11 1.82 20.55 0.49
CA ALA A 11 2.99 19.69 0.54
C ALA A 11 3.01 18.83 1.81
N ARG A 12 2.75 19.44 2.99
CA ARG A 12 2.61 18.70 4.24
C ARG A 12 1.50 17.67 4.16
N TYR A 13 0.32 18.08 3.68
CA TYR A 13 -0.81 17.17 3.51
C TYR A 13 -0.45 15.97 2.63
N VAL A 14 0.24 16.18 1.50
CA VAL A 14 0.66 15.11 0.59
C VAL A 14 1.66 14.17 1.27
N VAL A 15 2.69 14.68 1.94
CA VAL A 15 3.68 13.86 2.64
C VAL A 15 3.05 13.06 3.78
N GLU A 16 2.14 13.67 4.53
CA GLU A 16 1.40 13.01 5.59
C GLU A 16 0.50 11.90 5.06
N ASN A 17 -0.13 12.10 3.90
CA ASN A 17 -1.18 11.21 3.43
C ASN A 17 -0.78 10.21 2.36
N ALA A 18 0.08 10.60 1.42
CA ALA A 18 0.58 9.78 0.32
C ALA A 18 2.03 9.32 0.53
N GLY A 19 2.79 10.03 1.36
CA GLY A 19 4.24 9.84 1.52
C GLY A 19 5.06 10.72 0.56
N GLY A 20 6.37 10.56 0.56
CA GLY A 20 7.32 11.38 -0.22
C GLY A 20 7.90 10.67 -1.45
N VAL A 21 7.12 9.78 -2.07
CA VAL A 21 7.61 8.92 -3.14
C VAL A 21 7.55 9.67 -4.49
N PRO A 22 8.65 9.81 -5.26
CA PRO A 22 8.68 10.71 -6.43
C PRO A 22 7.56 10.49 -7.45
N TRP A 23 7.29 9.24 -7.84
CA TRP A 23 6.24 8.93 -8.82
C TRP A 23 4.82 9.19 -8.29
N PHE A 24 4.60 9.19 -6.98
CA PHE A 24 3.33 9.60 -6.39
C PHE A 24 3.17 11.11 -6.42
N MET A 25 4.26 11.85 -6.16
CA MET A 25 4.26 13.30 -6.25
C MET A 25 3.91 13.75 -7.67
N GLU A 26 4.57 13.18 -8.68
CA GLU A 26 4.30 13.45 -10.10
C GLU A 26 2.81 13.23 -10.44
N ARG A 27 2.25 12.07 -10.08
CA ARG A 27 0.83 11.75 -10.32
C ARG A 27 -0.13 12.68 -9.60
N ILE A 28 0.24 13.21 -8.43
CA ILE A 28 -0.58 14.18 -7.70
C ILE A 28 -0.54 15.51 -8.45
N LEU A 29 0.66 15.98 -8.82
CA LEU A 29 0.88 17.23 -9.56
C LEU A 29 0.12 17.24 -10.89
N ASP A 30 0.16 16.14 -11.66
CA ASP A 30 -0.58 16.00 -12.93
C ASP A 30 -2.09 16.21 -12.77
N LYS A 31 -2.64 15.80 -11.63
CA LYS A 31 -4.08 15.90 -11.33
C LYS A 31 -4.50 17.29 -10.85
N LEU A 32 -3.57 18.15 -10.43
CA LEU A 32 -3.87 19.46 -9.84
C LEU A 32 -4.48 20.46 -10.82
N ASN A 33 -4.40 20.18 -12.12
CA ASN A 33 -5.08 20.95 -13.16
C ASN A 33 -6.60 20.68 -13.20
N MET A 34 -7.06 19.57 -12.61
CA MET A 34 -8.45 19.12 -12.69
C MET A 34 -9.15 19.04 -11.33
N MET A 35 -8.39 18.90 -10.24
CA MET A 35 -8.93 18.65 -8.90
C MET A 35 -8.02 19.23 -7.82
N ASN A 36 -8.55 19.38 -6.61
CA ASN A 36 -7.76 19.87 -5.48
C ASN A 36 -6.80 18.80 -4.93
N VAL A 37 -5.84 19.18 -4.07
CA VAL A 37 -4.82 18.26 -3.54
C VAL A 37 -5.43 17.07 -2.79
N LYS A 38 -6.52 17.29 -2.05
CA LYS A 38 -7.17 16.24 -1.26
C LYS A 38 -7.81 15.20 -2.17
N GLU A 39 -8.47 15.65 -3.24
CA GLU A 39 -9.06 14.81 -4.27
C GLU A 39 -8.00 14.03 -5.06
N ALA A 40 -6.87 14.66 -5.40
CA ALA A 40 -5.76 14.01 -6.09
C ALA A 40 -5.15 12.88 -5.24
N VAL A 41 -4.89 13.15 -3.96
CA VAL A 41 -4.40 12.15 -3.00
C VAL A 41 -5.40 11.02 -2.81
N ASN A 42 -6.70 11.33 -2.68
CA ASN A 42 -7.74 10.31 -2.54
C ASN A 42 -7.87 9.44 -3.80
N THR A 43 -7.77 10.04 -4.98
CA THR A 43 -7.76 9.31 -6.26
C THR A 43 -6.59 8.33 -6.31
N LEU A 44 -5.40 8.77 -5.90
CA LEU A 44 -4.22 7.91 -5.86
C LEU A 44 -4.36 6.79 -4.83
N TYR A 45 -4.95 7.08 -3.66
CA TYR A 45 -5.30 6.07 -2.66
C TYR A 45 -6.23 4.99 -3.24
N LEU A 46 -7.30 5.38 -3.95
CA LEU A 46 -8.22 4.44 -4.57
C LEU A 46 -7.54 3.58 -5.64
N ILE A 47 -6.65 4.17 -6.45
CA ILE A 47 -5.85 3.42 -7.44
C ILE A 47 -5.00 2.36 -6.74
N VAL A 48 -4.28 2.73 -5.68
CA VAL A 48 -3.43 1.80 -4.92
C VAL A 48 -4.28 0.70 -4.28
N ARG A 49 -5.39 1.06 -3.64
CA ARG A 49 -6.29 0.11 -3.01
C ARG A 49 -6.84 -0.90 -4.03
N ASN A 50 -7.37 -0.43 -5.15
CA ASN A 50 -7.92 -1.31 -6.20
C ASN A 50 -6.85 -2.23 -6.78
N SER A 51 -5.62 -1.72 -6.97
CA SER A 51 -4.50 -2.54 -7.43
C SER A 51 -4.14 -3.65 -6.43
N ILE A 52 -4.12 -3.36 -5.14
CA ILE A 52 -3.88 -4.37 -4.10
C ILE A 52 -5.02 -5.40 -4.07
N GLU A 53 -6.28 -4.95 -4.10
CA GLU A 53 -7.45 -5.83 -4.15
C GLU A 53 -7.38 -6.79 -5.34
N GLU A 54 -7.04 -6.29 -6.53
CA GLU A 54 -6.91 -7.09 -7.75
C GLU A 54 -5.74 -8.08 -7.69
N LYS A 55 -4.57 -7.64 -7.22
CA LYS A 55 -3.38 -8.49 -7.04
C LYS A 55 -3.66 -9.61 -6.03
N LEU A 56 -4.27 -9.28 -4.88
CA LEU A 56 -4.65 -10.25 -3.87
C LEU A 56 -5.73 -11.22 -4.38
N ARG A 57 -6.76 -10.73 -5.08
CA ARG A 57 -7.77 -11.59 -5.70
C ARG A 57 -7.15 -12.57 -6.69
N THR A 58 -6.24 -12.10 -7.53
CA THR A 58 -5.53 -12.92 -8.52
C THR A 58 -4.67 -13.98 -7.83
N LEU A 59 -3.95 -13.61 -6.77
CA LEU A 59 -3.18 -14.54 -5.95
C LEU A 59 -4.09 -15.63 -5.34
N MET A 60 -5.25 -15.25 -4.79
CA MET A 60 -6.21 -16.19 -4.19
C MET A 60 -6.79 -17.16 -5.22
N ILE A 61 -7.06 -16.72 -6.45
CA ILE A 61 -7.55 -17.59 -7.54
C ILE A 61 -6.49 -18.63 -7.89
N LYS A 62 -5.21 -18.25 -7.94
CA LYS A 62 -4.11 -19.15 -8.29
C LYS A 62 -3.76 -20.14 -7.19
N GLU A 63 -3.86 -19.70 -5.93
CA GLU A 63 -3.28 -20.40 -4.79
C GLU A 63 -4.32 -21.09 -3.87
N GLY A 64 -5.59 -20.72 -3.99
CA GLY A 64 -6.69 -21.26 -3.18
C GLY A 64 -6.95 -20.54 -1.85
N LYS A 65 -7.98 -21.02 -1.13
CA LYS A 65 -8.49 -20.37 0.10
C LYS A 65 -7.50 -20.38 1.26
N GLU A 66 -6.70 -21.43 1.44
CA GLU A 66 -5.77 -21.50 2.57
C GLU A 66 -4.69 -20.42 2.48
N LYS A 67 -4.15 -20.22 1.29
CA LYS A 67 -3.13 -19.18 1.02
C LYS A 67 -3.68 -17.76 1.19
N LYS A 68 -5.00 -17.56 1.05
CA LYS A 68 -5.64 -16.29 1.41
C LYS A 68 -5.44 -15.96 2.89
N LYS A 69 -5.66 -16.94 3.77
CA LYS A 69 -5.58 -16.76 5.22
C LYS A 69 -4.15 -16.39 5.61
N VAL A 70 -3.17 -17.12 5.11
CA VAL A 70 -1.74 -16.82 5.31
C VAL A 70 -1.39 -15.42 4.80
N ALA A 71 -1.88 -15.01 3.62
CA ALA A 71 -1.63 -13.67 3.12
C ALA A 71 -2.17 -12.57 4.05
N MET A 72 -3.39 -12.75 4.59
CA MET A 72 -3.97 -11.78 5.52
C MET A 72 -3.21 -11.73 6.86
N GLU A 73 -2.79 -12.89 7.38
CA GLU A 73 -1.96 -12.99 8.57
C GLU A 73 -0.62 -12.26 8.39
N VAL A 74 0.07 -12.52 7.27
CA VAL A 74 1.33 -11.83 6.93
C VAL A 74 1.14 -10.32 6.82
N LEU A 75 0.08 -9.85 6.14
CA LEU A 75 -0.20 -8.42 6.00
C LEU A 75 -0.47 -7.76 7.36
N LYS A 76 -1.16 -8.46 8.27
CA LYS A 76 -1.41 -8.00 9.64
C LYS A 76 -0.11 -7.90 10.44
N GLU A 77 0.71 -8.95 10.43
CA GLU A 77 2.01 -8.96 11.13
C GLU A 77 2.94 -7.85 10.64
N VAL A 78 2.99 -7.62 9.33
CA VAL A 78 3.79 -6.55 8.74
C VAL A 78 3.32 -5.17 9.21
N LEU A 79 2.01 -4.93 9.28
CA LEU A 79 1.46 -3.67 9.77
C LEU A 79 1.73 -3.45 11.27
N ASP A 80 1.70 -4.52 12.08
CA ASP A 80 1.81 -4.43 13.53
C ASP A 80 3.27 -4.31 13.99
N ARG A 81 4.17 -5.14 13.45
CA ARG A 81 5.55 -5.30 13.94
C ARG A 81 6.64 -5.10 12.88
N GLY A 82 6.28 -4.97 11.60
CA GLY A 82 7.24 -4.79 10.49
C GLY A 82 8.15 -6.02 10.26
N ARG A 83 7.74 -7.18 10.78
CA ARG A 83 8.44 -8.47 10.71
C ARG A 83 7.40 -9.60 10.69
N VAL A 84 7.79 -10.73 10.14
CA VAL A 84 6.96 -11.93 10.03
C VAL A 84 7.67 -13.07 10.73
N GLU A 85 6.92 -13.98 11.35
CA GLU A 85 7.50 -15.19 11.94
C GLU A 85 8.25 -16.02 10.89
N GLU A 86 9.35 -16.65 11.29
CA GLU A 86 10.21 -17.47 10.41
C GLU A 86 9.59 -18.84 10.09
N GLU A 87 8.29 -18.84 9.79
CA GLU A 87 7.57 -20.01 9.27
C GLU A 87 7.73 -20.05 7.74
N GLU A 88 8.13 -21.21 7.21
CA GLU A 88 8.43 -21.38 5.78
C GLU A 88 7.30 -20.88 4.86
N GLU A 89 6.05 -21.14 5.25
CA GLU A 89 4.88 -20.74 4.48
C GLU A 89 4.67 -19.22 4.49
N LYS A 90 4.82 -18.57 5.66
CA LYS A 90 4.73 -17.11 5.78
C LYS A 90 5.85 -16.42 5.00
N ILE A 91 7.08 -16.94 5.06
CA ILE A 91 8.21 -16.42 4.28
C ILE A 91 7.97 -16.55 2.77
N LYS A 92 7.45 -17.69 2.30
CA LYS A 92 7.04 -17.85 0.89
C LYS A 92 5.99 -16.83 0.49
N MET A 93 5.01 -16.56 1.36
CA MET A 93 3.98 -15.58 1.12
C MET A 93 4.53 -14.14 1.09
N VAL A 94 5.43 -13.79 2.00
CA VAL A 94 6.14 -12.49 1.99
C VAL A 94 6.81 -12.26 0.64
N ARG A 95 7.55 -13.26 0.11
CA ARG A 95 8.21 -13.14 -1.20
C ARG A 95 7.21 -12.82 -2.31
N LYS A 96 6.09 -13.53 -2.37
CA LYS A 96 5.02 -13.27 -3.35
C LYS A 96 4.43 -11.86 -3.21
N LEU A 97 4.18 -11.41 -1.98
CA LEU A 97 3.64 -10.07 -1.72
C LEU A 97 4.64 -8.96 -2.06
N VAL A 98 5.95 -9.22 -1.93
CA VAL A 98 7.02 -8.31 -2.39
C VAL A 98 7.12 -8.30 -3.91
N GLU A 99 7.07 -9.47 -4.58
CA GLU A 99 7.03 -9.57 -6.05
C GLU A 99 5.82 -8.85 -6.67
N LEU A 100 4.70 -8.84 -5.95
CA LEU A 100 3.49 -8.09 -6.32
C LEU A 100 3.55 -6.61 -5.95
N GLU A 101 4.66 -6.11 -5.40
CA GLU A 101 4.82 -4.72 -4.94
C GLU A 101 3.75 -4.28 -3.92
N ILE A 102 3.19 -5.23 -3.16
CA ILE A 102 2.28 -4.92 -2.04
C ILE A 102 3.11 -4.58 -0.80
N LEU A 103 4.17 -5.37 -0.60
CA LEU A 103 5.17 -5.20 0.45
C LEU A 103 6.51 -4.78 -0.13
N TYR A 104 7.37 -4.25 0.74
CA TYR A 104 8.76 -3.95 0.49
C TYR A 104 9.62 -4.64 1.55
N TYR A 105 10.74 -5.22 1.11
CA TYR A 105 11.75 -5.78 2.00
C TYR A 105 12.98 -4.88 2.01
N ASP A 106 13.33 -4.40 3.19
CA ASP A 106 14.57 -3.67 3.46
C ASP A 106 15.66 -4.67 3.88
N PRO A 107 16.62 -4.99 3.00
CA PRO A 107 17.67 -5.95 3.31
C PRO A 107 18.70 -5.42 4.30
N ILE A 108 18.82 -4.10 4.47
CA ILE A 108 19.80 -3.48 5.37
C ILE A 108 19.35 -3.67 6.81
N ASN A 109 18.05 -3.41 7.07
CA ASN A 109 17.49 -3.47 8.42
C ASN A 109 16.74 -4.77 8.72
N GLY A 110 16.60 -5.67 7.73
CA GLY A 110 15.82 -6.90 7.84
C GLY A 110 14.36 -6.62 8.21
N ARG A 111 13.75 -5.62 7.56
CA ARG A 111 12.37 -5.18 7.82
C ARG A 111 11.48 -5.40 6.62
N ILE A 112 10.22 -5.71 6.89
CA ILE A 112 9.19 -5.80 5.88
C ILE A 112 8.19 -4.69 6.18
N THR A 113 7.87 -3.87 5.18
CA THR A 113 6.91 -2.78 5.29
C THR A 113 5.92 -2.84 4.15
N PRO A 114 4.76 -2.18 4.23
CA PRO A 114 3.99 -1.86 3.04
C PRO A 114 4.86 -1.15 2.01
N HIS A 115 4.60 -1.37 0.72
CA HIS A 115 5.43 -0.82 -0.36
C HIS A 115 5.50 0.71 -0.32
N THR A 116 4.39 1.37 0.04
CA THR A 116 4.36 2.81 0.34
C THR A 116 3.37 3.12 1.47
N LYS A 117 3.31 4.38 1.91
CA LYS A 117 2.33 4.84 2.91
C LYS A 117 0.88 4.61 2.48
N LEU A 118 0.58 4.81 1.20
CA LEU A 118 -0.75 4.50 0.63
C LEU A 118 -1.06 3.01 0.65
N HIS A 119 -0.06 2.15 0.39
CA HIS A 119 -0.23 0.70 0.52
C HIS A 119 -0.58 0.35 1.97
N GLY A 120 0.13 0.92 2.95
CA GLY A 120 -0.17 0.67 4.37
C GLY A 120 -1.57 1.11 4.79
N LYS A 121 -2.06 2.24 4.27
CA LYS A 121 -3.46 2.68 4.48
C LYS A 121 -4.47 1.74 3.82
N ALA A 122 -4.21 1.35 2.57
CA ALA A 122 -5.09 0.45 1.83
C ALA A 122 -5.18 -0.94 2.48
N ILE A 123 -4.03 -1.53 2.86
CA ILE A 123 -3.98 -2.83 3.55
C ILE A 123 -4.77 -2.78 4.85
N ARG A 124 -4.60 -1.74 5.69
CA ARG A 124 -5.40 -1.56 6.91
C ARG A 124 -6.89 -1.59 6.61
N LYS A 125 -7.33 -0.85 5.58
CA LYS A 125 -8.75 -0.80 5.22
C LYS A 125 -9.31 -2.13 4.73
N LEU A 126 -8.49 -2.93 4.04
CA LEU A 126 -8.86 -4.26 3.58
C LEU A 126 -9.02 -5.25 4.74
N LEU A 127 -8.13 -5.18 5.74
CA LEU A 127 -8.22 -6.02 6.93
C LEU A 127 -9.46 -5.68 7.76
N GLU A 128 -9.75 -4.40 8.00
CA GLU A 128 -10.98 -3.95 8.67
C GLU A 128 -12.26 -4.47 7.99
N SER A 129 -12.24 -4.54 6.66
CA SER A 129 -13.40 -5.01 5.87
C SER A 129 -13.51 -6.54 5.83
N SER A 130 -12.43 -7.25 6.16
CA SER A 130 -12.37 -8.71 6.17
C SER A 130 -12.77 -9.30 7.52
N ASP A 131 -12.57 -8.55 8.62
CA ASP A 131 -12.96 -8.94 9.98
C ASP A 131 -14.48 -8.72 10.26
N GLY A 132 -15.21 -8.15 9.30
CA GLY A 132 -16.65 -7.87 9.38
C GLY A 132 -17.57 -8.88 8.70
N VAL A 133 -17.08 -10.07 8.35
CA VAL A 133 -17.85 -11.17 7.71
C VAL A 133 -17.69 -12.47 8.48
#